data_AF-A0A9P0YTT4-F1
#
_entry.id   AF-A0A9P0YTT4-F1
#
_cell.length_a   1.000
_cell.length_b   1.000
_cell.length_c   1.000
_cell.angle_alpha   90.00
_cell.angle_beta   90.00
_cell.angle_gamma   90.00
#
_symmetry.space_group_name_H-M   'P 1'
#
loop_
_entity.id
_entity.type
_entity.pdbx_description
1 polymer ?
#
loop_
_entity_poly.entity_id
_entity_poly.type
_entity_poly.pdbx_seq_one_letter_code
_entity_poly.pdbx_strand_id
1 'polypeptide(L)'
;MNGAVKKIADVTFKAGRTIDWEGMARLLVSDEARKEFATLRRSFDEVNSQLQTKFSQEPEPIDWEYYRKGLGSRLVDMYKEAYESIEIPKYVDTVTPQYKPKFDALLVELKEAEKQSLKESERLEKEIGDVQELKKKLSTMTADEYFAKHPELKKKFDDEIRNDYWGY
;
A
#
# COMPACT_ATOMS: atom_id res chain seq x y z
N MET A 1 13.73 -30.49 -10.25
CA MET A 1 13.06 -29.19 -10.52
C MET A 1 13.57 -28.09 -9.56
N ASN A 2 14.87 -28.01 -9.30
CA ASN A 2 15.43 -27.22 -8.18
C ASN A 2 15.69 -25.73 -8.50
N GLY A 3 15.63 -25.33 -9.76
CA GLY A 3 15.97 -23.97 -10.18
C GLY A 3 14.84 -22.94 -10.02
N ALA A 4 13.58 -23.37 -10.05
CA ALA A 4 12.43 -22.45 -10.01
C ALA A 4 12.10 -22.00 -8.58
N VAL A 5 12.11 -22.91 -7.61
CA VAL A 5 11.78 -22.62 -6.20
C VAL A 5 12.85 -21.72 -5.56
N LYS A 6 14.14 -22.00 -5.80
CA LYS A 6 15.25 -21.14 -5.37
C LYS A 6 15.13 -19.71 -5.94
N LYS A 7 14.81 -19.58 -7.24
CA LYS A 7 14.62 -18.26 -7.86
C LYS A 7 13.44 -17.48 -7.29
N ILE A 8 12.32 -18.13 -7.01
CA ILE A 8 11.14 -17.45 -6.45
C ILE A 8 11.44 -16.97 -5.03
N ALA A 9 12.05 -17.83 -4.19
CA ALA A 9 12.46 -17.47 -2.84
C ALA A 9 13.49 -16.31 -2.81
N ASP A 10 14.48 -16.32 -3.71
CA ASP A 10 15.47 -15.24 -3.85
C ASP A 10 14.85 -13.92 -4.34
N VAL A 11 13.88 -13.98 -5.26
CA VAL A 11 13.17 -12.79 -5.78
C VAL A 11 12.28 -12.18 -4.70
N THR A 12 11.55 -13.00 -3.92
CA THR A 12 10.76 -12.53 -2.77
C THR A 12 11.64 -12.00 -1.64
N PHE A 13 12.80 -12.63 -1.39
CA PHE A 13 13.78 -12.17 -0.40
C PHE A 13 14.38 -10.80 -0.75
N LYS A 14 14.70 -10.58 -2.03
CA LYS A 14 15.12 -9.25 -2.52
C LYS A 14 14.00 -8.23 -2.41
N ALA A 15 12.76 -8.58 -2.71
CA ALA A 15 11.63 -7.67 -2.57
C ALA A 15 11.45 -7.20 -1.10
N GLY A 16 11.48 -8.12 -0.12
CA GLY A 16 11.26 -7.77 1.30
C GLY A 16 12.34 -6.88 1.93
N ARG A 17 13.61 -7.02 1.54
CA ARG A 17 14.72 -6.17 2.04
C ARG A 17 14.75 -4.78 1.43
N THR A 18 13.98 -4.51 0.38
CA THR A 18 14.04 -3.24 -0.39
C THR A 18 12.79 -2.36 -0.19
N ILE A 19 11.80 -2.81 0.59
CA ILE A 19 10.59 -2.02 0.86
C ILE A 19 10.87 -1.05 2.01
N ASP A 20 10.81 0.25 1.72
CA ASP A 20 10.87 1.31 2.72
C ASP A 20 9.53 1.45 3.45
N TRP A 21 9.31 0.58 4.44
CA TRP A 21 8.12 0.57 5.27
C TRP A 21 7.97 1.86 6.11
N GLU A 22 9.09 2.47 6.51
CA GLU A 22 9.09 3.69 7.32
C GLU A 22 8.70 4.92 6.48
N GLY A 23 9.22 5.02 5.25
CA GLY A 23 8.84 6.05 4.29
C GLY A 23 7.35 5.99 3.94
N MET A 24 6.83 4.80 3.69
CA MET A 24 5.40 4.60 3.41
C MET A 24 4.52 4.94 4.62
N ALA A 25 4.91 4.56 5.84
CA ALA A 25 4.17 4.89 7.06
C ALA A 25 4.03 6.40 7.30
N ARG A 26 5.05 7.20 6.92
CA ARG A 26 5.06 8.66 7.06
C ARG A 26 4.07 9.36 6.12
N LEU A 27 3.75 8.75 4.98
CA LEU A 27 2.78 9.28 4.02
C LEU A 27 1.33 9.03 4.45
N LEU A 28 1.11 8.13 5.41
CA LEU A 28 -0.21 7.83 5.95
C LEU A 28 -0.58 8.82 7.05
N VAL A 29 -1.62 9.62 6.79
CA VAL A 29 -2.08 10.70 7.69
C VAL A 29 -3.24 10.24 8.57
N SER A 30 -4.03 9.25 8.15
CA SER A 30 -5.14 8.71 8.93
C SER A 30 -4.71 7.55 9.84
N ASP A 31 -5.25 7.53 11.06
CA ASP A 31 -4.95 6.47 12.05
C ASP A 31 -5.42 5.09 11.60
N GLU A 32 -6.53 5.03 10.85
CA GLU A 32 -7.05 3.80 10.28
C GLU A 32 -6.11 3.23 9.21
N ALA A 33 -5.58 4.08 8.31
CA ALA A 33 -4.63 3.63 7.31
C ALA A 33 -3.30 3.17 7.94
N ARG A 34 -2.84 3.83 9.02
CA ARG A 34 -1.66 3.39 9.78
C ARG A 34 -1.85 2.02 10.41
N LYS A 35 -3.04 1.74 10.94
CA LYS A 35 -3.38 0.46 11.56
C LYS A 35 -3.43 -0.67 10.52
N GLU A 36 -4.08 -0.44 9.38
CA GLU A 36 -4.13 -1.42 8.29
C GLU A 36 -2.73 -1.65 7.69
N PHE A 37 -1.92 -0.60 7.55
CA PHE A 37 -0.54 -0.69 7.07
C PHE A 37 0.36 -1.48 8.03
N ALA A 38 0.23 -1.28 9.34
CA ALA A 38 0.95 -2.07 10.34
C ALA A 38 0.55 -3.56 10.28
N THR A 39 -0.73 -3.84 10.04
CA THR A 39 -1.24 -5.20 9.86
C THR A 39 -0.68 -5.84 8.59
N LEU A 40 -0.61 -5.09 7.49
CA LEU A 40 -0.01 -5.53 6.23
C LEU A 40 1.49 -5.82 6.38
N ARG A 41 2.25 -4.95 7.05
CA ARG A 41 3.68 -5.18 7.31
C ARG A 41 3.88 -6.46 8.11
N ARG A 42 3.08 -6.65 9.17
CA ARG A 42 3.17 -7.85 10.02
C ARG A 42 2.85 -9.12 9.25
N SER A 43 1.79 -9.14 8.44
CA SER A 43 1.44 -10.32 7.64
C SER A 43 2.50 -10.62 6.58
N PHE A 44 3.08 -9.59 5.97
CA PHE A 44 4.20 -9.73 5.04
C PHE A 44 5.44 -10.34 5.72
N ASP A 45 5.85 -9.82 6.88
CA ASP A 45 6.99 -10.31 7.64
C ASP A 45 6.76 -11.75 8.13
N GLU A 46 5.55 -12.09 8.55
CA GLU A 46 5.18 -13.44 8.95
C GLU A 46 5.27 -14.43 7.78
N VAL A 47 4.68 -14.10 6.63
CA VAL A 47 4.75 -14.96 5.43
C VAL A 47 6.20 -15.12 4.98
N ASN A 48 6.98 -14.05 4.97
CA ASN A 48 8.38 -14.08 4.58
C ASN A 48 9.23 -14.91 5.56
N SER A 49 8.99 -14.78 6.86
CA SER A 49 9.64 -15.58 7.89
C SER A 49 9.29 -17.06 7.77
N GLN A 50 8.02 -17.39 7.55
CA GLN A 50 7.59 -18.78 7.33
C GLN A 50 8.24 -19.38 6.08
N LEU A 51 8.33 -18.61 4.99
CA LEU A 51 8.98 -19.06 3.76
C LEU A 51 10.46 -19.37 3.99
N GLN A 52 11.17 -18.46 4.66
CA GLN A 52 12.60 -18.60 4.98
C GLN A 52 12.89 -19.77 5.93
N THR A 53 12.08 -19.91 6.98
CA THR A 53 12.38 -20.88 8.06
C THR A 53 11.85 -22.28 7.77
N LYS A 54 10.70 -22.42 7.12
CA LYS A 54 10.04 -23.73 6.95
C LYS A 54 10.14 -24.30 5.53
N PHE A 55 10.23 -23.45 4.52
CA PHE A 55 10.13 -23.88 3.11
C PHE A 55 11.44 -23.69 2.33
N SER A 56 12.37 -22.86 2.80
CA SER A 56 13.72 -22.72 2.21
C SER A 56 14.77 -23.64 2.83
N GLN A 57 14.46 -24.36 3.91
CA GLN A 57 15.33 -25.43 4.40
C GLN A 57 15.13 -26.64 3.48
N GLU A 58 16.15 -26.97 2.66
CA GLU A 58 16.17 -28.25 1.96
C GLU A 58 16.14 -29.35 3.04
N PRO A 59 15.22 -30.33 2.98
CA PRO A 59 15.17 -31.40 3.97
C PRO A 59 16.51 -32.10 4.02
N GLU A 60 17.01 -32.35 5.23
CA GLU A 60 18.32 -33.00 5.42
C GLU A 60 18.37 -34.31 4.62
N PRO A 61 19.45 -34.57 3.86
CA PRO A 61 19.58 -35.80 3.09
C PRO A 61 19.45 -37.02 4.01
N ILE A 62 18.46 -37.88 3.74
CA ILE A 62 18.24 -39.09 4.52
C ILE A 62 19.40 -40.05 4.26
N ASP A 63 20.13 -40.44 5.32
CA ASP A 63 21.18 -41.45 5.24
C ASP A 63 20.59 -42.86 5.23
N TRP A 64 20.18 -43.30 4.04
CA TRP A 64 19.60 -44.61 3.83
C TRP A 64 20.56 -45.78 4.14
N GLU A 65 21.88 -45.58 4.06
CA GLU A 65 22.86 -46.63 4.35
C GLU A 65 22.98 -46.91 5.85
N TYR A 66 22.92 -45.87 6.67
CA TYR A 66 22.88 -46.00 8.14
C TYR A 66 21.66 -46.82 8.58
N TYR A 67 20.47 -46.50 8.06
CA TYR A 67 19.24 -47.23 8.40
C TYR A 67 19.22 -48.66 7.86
N ARG A 68 19.83 -48.92 6.69
CA ARG A 68 19.96 -50.28 6.14
C ARG A 68 20.72 -51.22 7.07
N LYS A 69 21.73 -50.73 7.80
CA LYS A 69 22.52 -51.53 8.75
C LYS A 69 21.75 -51.89 10.03
N GLY A 70 20.80 -51.06 10.47
CA GLY A 70 20.05 -51.27 11.72
C GLY A 70 18.70 -51.98 11.58
N LEU A 71 17.97 -51.73 10.47
CA LEU A 71 16.58 -52.18 10.30
C LEU A 71 16.41 -53.23 9.18
N GLY A 72 17.47 -53.51 8.42
CA GLY A 72 17.47 -54.43 7.28
C GLY A 72 17.07 -53.76 5.96
N SER A 73 17.64 -54.24 4.85
CA SER A 73 17.52 -53.59 3.53
C SER A 73 16.09 -53.48 3.02
N ARG A 74 15.28 -54.54 3.19
CA ARG A 74 13.93 -54.63 2.63
C ARG A 74 12.97 -53.55 3.13
N LEU A 75 13.06 -53.17 4.41
CA LEU A 75 12.20 -52.14 4.98
C LEU A 75 12.65 -50.75 4.49
N VAL A 76 13.95 -50.50 4.50
CA VAL A 76 14.54 -49.21 4.12
C VAL A 76 14.36 -48.93 2.62
N ASP A 77 14.45 -49.96 1.78
CA ASP A 77 14.24 -49.85 0.33
C ASP A 77 12.77 -49.52 0.00
N MET A 78 11.81 -50.11 0.72
CA MET A 78 10.38 -49.78 0.58
C MET A 78 10.07 -48.33 0.99
N TYR A 79 10.69 -47.82 2.05
CA TYR A 79 10.54 -46.42 2.45
C TYR A 79 11.24 -45.45 1.51
N LYS A 80 12.38 -45.84 0.93
CA LYS A 80 13.08 -45.06 -0.08
C LYS A 80 12.23 -44.91 -1.34
N GLU A 81 11.66 -46.01 -1.85
CA GLU A 81 10.74 -45.99 -2.99
C GLU A 81 9.49 -45.15 -2.69
N ALA A 82 8.90 -45.30 -1.50
CA ALA A 82 7.76 -44.48 -1.09
C ALA A 82 8.13 -42.99 -1.05
N TYR A 83 9.29 -42.62 -0.49
CA TYR A 83 9.75 -41.24 -0.40
C TYR A 83 10.03 -40.62 -1.78
N GLU A 84 10.66 -41.38 -2.69
CA GLU A 84 10.91 -40.94 -4.07
C GLU A 84 9.61 -40.85 -4.90
N SER A 85 8.58 -41.64 -4.57
CA SER A 85 7.26 -41.59 -5.22
C SER A 85 6.39 -40.40 -4.80
N ILE A 86 6.75 -39.69 -3.73
CA ILE A 86 6.02 -38.51 -3.28
C ILE A 86 6.31 -37.37 -4.26
N GLU A 87 5.41 -37.19 -5.21
CA GLU A 87 5.39 -36.00 -6.05
C GLU A 87 4.83 -34.83 -5.23
N ILE A 88 5.69 -33.86 -4.91
CA ILE A 88 5.26 -32.61 -4.28
C ILE A 88 4.35 -31.87 -5.27
N PRO A 89 3.06 -31.64 -4.95
CA PRO A 89 2.17 -30.90 -5.82
C PRO A 89 2.74 -29.51 -6.06
N LYS A 90 3.05 -29.20 -7.31
CA LYS A 90 3.42 -27.83 -7.68
C LYS A 90 2.21 -26.94 -7.46
N TYR A 91 2.36 -25.95 -6.60
CA TYR A 91 1.36 -24.91 -6.45
C TYR A 91 1.09 -24.25 -7.80
N VAL A 92 -0.13 -24.43 -8.32
CA VAL A 92 -0.59 -23.72 -9.52
C VAL A 92 -1.13 -22.39 -9.05
N ASP A 93 -0.40 -21.32 -9.36
CA ASP A 93 -0.73 -19.97 -8.92
C ASP A 93 -1.99 -19.45 -9.63
N THR A 94 -3.14 -19.63 -8.98
CA THR A 94 -4.45 -19.10 -9.39
C THR A 94 -4.71 -17.68 -8.88
N VAL A 95 -3.79 -17.15 -8.05
CA VAL A 95 -3.97 -15.91 -7.27
C VAL A 95 -3.43 -14.73 -8.08
N THR A 96 -2.23 -14.84 -8.63
CA THR A 96 -1.60 -13.76 -9.43
C THR A 96 -2.48 -13.19 -10.56
N PRO A 97 -3.26 -13.99 -11.32
CA PRO A 97 -4.16 -13.46 -12.35
C PRO A 97 -5.35 -12.64 -11.81
N GLN A 98 -5.80 -12.91 -10.59
CA GLN A 98 -6.96 -12.23 -9.99
C GLN A 98 -6.62 -10.86 -9.40
N TYR A 99 -5.39 -10.69 -8.90
CA TYR A 99 -4.99 -9.46 -8.22
C TYR A 99 -4.36 -8.42 -9.15
N LYS A 100 -3.81 -8.83 -10.31
CA LYS A 100 -3.35 -7.91 -11.35
C LYS A 100 -4.40 -6.86 -11.77
N PRO A 101 -5.63 -7.23 -12.17
CA PRO A 101 -6.61 -6.23 -12.60
C PRO A 101 -7.06 -5.30 -11.45
N LYS A 102 -7.08 -5.78 -10.20
CA LYS A 102 -7.38 -4.94 -9.04
C LYS A 102 -6.27 -3.94 -8.76
N PHE A 103 -5.02 -4.36 -8.91
CA PHE A 103 -3.87 -3.47 -8.76
C PHE A 103 -3.81 -2.44 -9.89
N ASP A 104 -4.09 -2.84 -11.13
CA ASP A 104 -4.14 -1.93 -12.27
C ASP A 104 -5.26 -0.89 -12.12
N ALA A 105 -6.42 -1.26 -11.56
CA ALA A 105 -7.49 -0.32 -11.24
C ALA A 105 -7.07 0.71 -10.18
N LEU A 106 -6.41 0.26 -9.11
CA LEU A 106 -5.85 1.14 -8.07
C LEU A 106 -4.81 2.12 -8.64
N LEU A 107 -3.99 1.70 -9.61
CA LEU A 107 -3.03 2.59 -10.27
C LEU A 107 -3.69 3.71 -11.07
N VAL A 108 -4.87 3.46 -11.65
CA VAL A 108 -5.64 4.48 -12.36
C VAL A 108 -6.22 5.48 -11.36
N GLU A 109 -6.82 4.98 -10.26
CA GLU A 109 -7.37 5.82 -9.19
C GLU A 109 -6.28 6.71 -8.56
N LEU A 110 -5.08 6.17 -8.34
CA LEU A 110 -3.96 6.91 -7.77
C LEU A 110 -3.52 8.06 -8.69
N LYS A 111 -3.49 7.85 -10.00
CA LYS A 111 -3.20 8.90 -11.00
C LYS A 111 -4.28 9.97 -11.08
N GLU A 112 -5.54 9.60 -10.86
CA GLU A 112 -6.64 10.57 -10.80
C GLU A 112 -6.59 11.39 -9.52
N ALA A 113 -6.35 10.75 -8.37
CA ALA A 113 -6.16 11.42 -7.08
C ALA A 113 -4.95 12.36 -7.09
N GLU A 114 -3.83 11.96 -7.71
CA GLU A 114 -2.66 12.83 -7.88
C GLU A 114 -3.00 14.09 -8.67
N LYS A 115 -3.71 13.94 -9.80
CA LYS A 115 -4.16 15.09 -10.61
C LYS A 115 -5.12 16.01 -9.85
N GLN A 116 -6.02 15.44 -9.05
CA GLN A 116 -6.92 16.24 -8.21
C GLN A 116 -6.13 16.97 -7.12
N SER A 117 -5.21 16.29 -6.45
CA SER A 117 -4.35 16.88 -5.42
C SER A 117 -3.51 18.04 -5.96
N LEU A 118 -2.96 17.91 -7.17
CA LEU A 118 -2.21 18.99 -7.83
C LEU A 118 -3.11 20.20 -8.13
N LYS A 119 -4.31 19.98 -8.67
CA LYS A 119 -5.28 21.06 -8.94
C LYS A 119 -5.73 21.77 -7.66
N GLU A 120 -5.99 21.02 -6.60
CA GLU A 120 -6.36 21.59 -5.30
C GLU A 120 -5.19 22.36 -4.69
N SER A 121 -3.95 21.87 -4.83
CA SER A 121 -2.76 22.59 -4.38
C SER A 121 -2.58 23.92 -5.13
N GLU A 122 -2.74 23.93 -6.46
CA GLU A 122 -2.70 25.16 -7.27
C GLU A 122 -3.82 26.14 -6.87
N ARG A 123 -5.01 25.64 -6.53
CA ARG A 123 -6.12 26.49 -6.04
C ARG A 123 -5.78 27.10 -4.69
N LEU A 124 -5.28 26.29 -3.76
CA LEU A 124 -4.89 26.72 -2.41
C LEU A 124 -3.73 27.71 -2.46
N GLU A 125 -2.76 27.56 -3.34
CA GLU A 125 -1.67 28.53 -3.52
C GLU A 125 -2.18 29.89 -3.99
N LYS A 126 -3.13 29.92 -4.94
CA LYS A 126 -3.80 31.16 -5.36
C LYS A 126 -4.57 31.80 -4.22
N GLU A 127 -5.34 31.00 -3.47
CA GLU A 127 -6.09 31.48 -2.31
C GLU A 127 -5.18 32.02 -1.21
N ILE A 128 -4.04 31.38 -0.95
CA ILE A 128 -3.03 31.88 -0.01
C ILE A 128 -2.45 33.22 -0.49
N GLY A 129 -2.17 33.35 -1.79
CA GLY A 129 -1.73 34.61 -2.39
C GLY A 129 -2.75 35.73 -2.19
N ASP A 130 -4.01 35.45 -2.52
CA ASP A 130 -5.13 36.38 -2.35
C ASP A 130 -5.34 36.76 -0.88
N VAL A 131 -5.29 35.79 0.04
CA VAL A 131 -5.41 36.02 1.49
C VAL A 131 -4.24 36.84 2.03
N GLN A 132 -3.02 36.61 1.55
CA GLN A 132 -1.86 37.42 1.96
C GLN A 132 -1.94 38.85 1.43
N GLU A 133 -2.39 39.04 0.19
CA GLU A 133 -2.66 40.37 -0.35
C GLU A 133 -3.79 41.07 0.40
N LEU A 134 -4.88 40.36 0.65
CA LEU A 134 -6.00 40.85 1.43
C LEU A 134 -5.55 41.20 2.84
N LYS A 135 -4.74 40.39 3.52
CA LYS A 135 -4.21 40.72 4.86
C LYS A 135 -3.40 42.01 4.87
N LYS A 136 -2.57 42.24 3.84
CA LYS A 136 -1.79 43.49 3.70
C LYS A 136 -2.69 44.69 3.38
N LYS A 137 -3.66 44.48 2.51
CA LYS A 137 -4.60 45.51 2.05
C LYS A 137 -5.71 45.75 3.06
N LEU A 138 -6.08 44.83 3.94
CA LEU A 138 -7.21 44.95 4.88
C LEU A 138 -7.04 46.15 5.83
N SER A 139 -5.78 46.48 6.16
CA SER A 139 -5.48 47.67 6.96
C SER A 139 -5.70 49.00 6.21
N THR A 140 -5.81 48.98 4.87
CA THR A 140 -5.86 50.18 4.01
C THR A 140 -6.96 50.14 2.95
N MET A 141 -7.69 49.03 2.79
CA MET A 141 -8.64 48.79 1.72
C MET A 141 -10.01 49.31 2.13
N THR A 142 -10.63 50.05 1.22
CA THR A 142 -11.94 50.66 1.48
C THR A 142 -13.04 49.60 1.31
N ALA A 143 -14.15 49.72 2.04
CA ALA A 143 -15.28 48.78 1.93
C ALA A 143 -15.77 48.59 0.48
N ASP A 144 -15.74 49.66 -0.32
CA ASP A 144 -16.11 49.62 -1.74
C ASP A 144 -15.16 48.78 -2.60
N GLU A 145 -13.85 48.78 -2.29
CA GLU A 145 -12.86 47.95 -2.99
C GLU A 145 -13.00 46.46 -2.63
N TYR A 146 -13.45 46.16 -1.40
CA TYR A 146 -13.76 44.79 -0.98
C TYR A 146 -15.03 44.26 -1.68
N PHE A 147 -16.09 45.07 -1.74
CA PHE A 147 -17.33 44.70 -2.43
C PHE A 147 -17.18 44.61 -3.95
N ALA A 148 -16.24 45.35 -4.56
CA ALA A 148 -15.91 45.21 -5.97
C ALA A 148 -15.25 43.85 -6.29
N LYS A 149 -14.47 43.30 -5.36
CA LYS A 149 -13.83 41.97 -5.50
C LYS A 149 -14.77 40.82 -5.14
N HIS A 150 -15.73 41.05 -4.24
CA HIS A 150 -16.72 40.07 -3.82
C HIS A 150 -18.16 40.58 -4.08
N PRO A 151 -18.61 40.61 -5.35
CA PRO A 151 -19.95 41.07 -5.71
C PRO A 151 -21.06 40.17 -5.15
N GLU A 152 -20.73 38.92 -4.83
CA GLU A 152 -21.60 37.97 -4.14
C GLU A 152 -21.95 38.39 -2.71
N LEU A 153 -20.99 39.00 -1.99
CA LEU A 153 -21.24 39.56 -0.66
C LEU A 153 -22.14 40.79 -0.77
N LYS A 154 -21.89 41.67 -1.73
CA LYS A 154 -22.74 42.84 -1.97
C LYS A 154 -24.19 42.46 -2.24
N LYS A 155 -24.42 41.46 -3.10
CA LYS A 155 -25.78 40.94 -3.36
C LYS A 155 -26.44 40.35 -2.12
N LYS A 156 -25.69 39.59 -1.30
CA LYS A 156 -26.23 39.07 -0.03
C LYS A 156 -26.62 40.20 0.93
N PHE A 157 -25.78 41.22 1.08
CA PHE A 157 -26.11 42.39 1.88
C PHE A 157 -27.35 43.13 1.33
N ASP A 158 -27.42 43.35 0.02
CA ASP A 158 -28.58 44.00 -0.62
C ASP A 158 -29.86 43.17 -0.46
N ASP A 159 -29.77 41.83 -0.50
CA ASP A 159 -30.89 40.92 -0.31
C ASP A 159 -31.30 40.83 1.18
N GLU A 160 -30.36 40.85 2.12
CA GLU A 160 -30.66 40.92 3.56
C GLU A 160 -31.33 42.23 3.94
N ILE A 161 -30.86 43.36 3.39
CA ILE A 161 -31.49 44.69 3.55
C ILE A 161 -32.89 44.70 2.93
N ARG A 162 -33.06 44.13 1.73
CA ARG A 162 -34.38 44.07 1.06
C ARG A 162 -35.39 43.21 1.81
N ASN A 163 -34.91 42.19 2.52
CA ASN A 163 -35.75 41.26 3.27
C ASN A 163 -35.84 41.59 4.78
N ASP A 164 -35.39 42.78 5.20
CA ASP A 164 -35.39 43.26 6.59
C ASP A 164 -34.70 42.31 7.60
N TYR A 165 -33.75 41.50 7.14
CA TYR A 165 -32.96 40.61 8.00
C TYR A 165 -31.80 41.38 8.64
N TRP A 166 -32.11 42.10 9.73
CA TRP A 166 -31.13 42.87 10.50
C TRP A 166 -30.51 42.10 11.68
N GLY A 167 -30.80 40.79 11.81
CA GLY A 167 -30.19 39.92 12.82
C GLY A 167 -30.81 40.00 14.22
N TYR A 168 -32.15 39.96 14.32
CA TYR A 168 -32.85 39.67 15.57
C TYR A 168 -32.76 38.19 15.95
#